data_AF-Q9GTZ8-F1
#
_entry.id   AF-Q9GTZ8-F1
#
_cell.length_a   1.000
_cell.length_b   1.000
_cell.length_c   1.000
_cell.angle_alpha   90.00
_cell.angle_beta   90.00
_cell.angle_gamma   90.00
#
_symmetry.space_group_name_H-M   'P 1'
#
loop_
_entity.id
_entity.type
_entity.pdbx_description
1 polymer ?
#
loop_
_entity_poly.entity_id
_entity_poly.type
_entity_poly.pdbx_seq_one_letter_code
_entity_poly.pdbx_strand_id
1 'polypeptide(L)'
;DPDYYEFEVHVFFDDAFELSDDNGEEMVVNRFVKQMVRVIDTAASNVHQCNIRLKPPKKLPTPYGGRLVWQMPGKNKLIAHLKDKGKIRHRKRWSQVMYMYYLLGHKLMELPIDVSRKAVMAENTFILALDGDINFRPHAVQLLVDLMKKNRGLGAACGRIHPVGTGPMVWYQKFEYAIGHWLQKATEHMIGCVLCSPGCFSLFRAKALMDDNVMRRYTTRSDEALHYVQYDQGEDRW
;
A
#
# COMPACT_ATOMS: atom_id res chain seq x y z
N ASP A 1 19.78 -14.73 10.82
CA ASP A 1 19.03 -14.05 11.88
C ASP A 1 17.54 -14.24 11.60
N PRO A 2 16.78 -14.95 12.45
CA PRO A 2 15.36 -15.26 12.23
C PRO A 2 14.44 -14.02 12.27
N ASP A 3 14.94 -12.86 12.69
CA ASP A 3 14.22 -11.59 12.75
C ASP A 3 14.71 -10.57 11.72
N TYR A 4 15.53 -11.00 10.76
CA TYR A 4 15.99 -10.13 9.68
C TYR A 4 14.92 -9.99 8.59
N TYR A 5 14.51 -8.75 8.34
CA TYR A 5 13.58 -8.36 7.28
C TYR A 5 14.15 -7.23 6.44
N GLU A 6 14.00 -7.34 5.12
CA GLU A 6 14.28 -6.25 4.20
C GLU A 6 13.02 -5.39 4.03
N PHE A 7 13.14 -4.10 4.31
CA PHE A 7 12.03 -3.15 4.21
C PHE A 7 12.19 -2.24 2.99
N GLU A 8 11.20 -2.28 2.11
CA GLU A 8 11.05 -1.32 1.01
C GLU A 8 9.69 -0.62 1.12
N VAL A 9 9.68 0.71 0.97
CA VAL A 9 8.47 1.53 1.03
C VAL A 9 8.09 1.98 -0.38
N HIS A 10 6.83 1.78 -0.73
CA HIS A 10 6.27 2.15 -2.03
C HIS A 10 5.10 3.11 -1.85
N VAL A 11 5.16 4.27 -2.52
CA VAL A 11 4.10 5.28 -2.54
C VAL A 11 3.61 5.43 -3.97
N PHE A 12 2.31 5.28 -4.21
CA PHE A 12 1.73 5.42 -5.55
C PHE A 12 1.00 6.75 -5.67
N PHE A 13 1.53 7.63 -6.53
CA PHE A 13 0.86 8.86 -6.93
C PHE A 13 -0.01 8.57 -8.15
N ASP A 14 -1.32 8.68 -7.97
CA ASP A 14 -2.28 8.64 -9.05
C ASP A 14 -2.39 10.01 -9.72
N ASP A 15 -2.48 10.03 -11.05
CA ASP A 15 -2.48 11.25 -11.88
C ASP A 15 -1.36 12.25 -11.50
N ALA A 16 -0.12 11.77 -11.56
CA ALA A 16 1.05 12.47 -11.05
C ALA A 16 1.58 13.60 -11.96
N PHE A 17 0.97 13.81 -13.12
CA PHE A 17 1.44 14.75 -14.14
C PHE A 17 0.34 15.71 -14.58
N GLU A 18 0.72 16.96 -14.83
CA GLU A 18 -0.15 18.05 -15.28
C GLU A 18 0.55 18.82 -16.42
N LEU A 19 -0.20 19.59 -17.22
CA LEU A 19 0.38 20.49 -18.21
C LEU A 19 1.13 21.62 -17.50
N SER A 20 2.27 22.03 -18.04
CA SER A 20 3.03 23.16 -17.52
C SER A 20 2.27 24.47 -17.75
N ASP A 21 2.25 25.33 -16.73
CA ASP A 21 1.69 26.67 -16.82
C ASP A 21 2.50 27.55 -17.80
N ASP A 22 3.82 27.29 -17.91
CA ASP A 22 4.75 28.05 -18.75
C ASP A 22 4.79 27.55 -20.20
N ASN A 23 4.46 26.28 -20.43
CA ASN A 23 4.49 25.64 -21.74
C ASN A 23 3.36 24.60 -21.87
N GLY A 24 2.32 24.96 -22.62
CA GLY A 24 1.13 24.13 -22.81
C GLY A 24 1.35 22.80 -23.53
N GLU A 25 2.56 22.51 -24.01
CA GLU A 25 2.93 21.22 -24.62
C GLU A 25 3.77 20.33 -23.69
N GLU A 26 4.25 20.85 -22.57
CA GLU A 26 5.11 20.13 -21.64
C GLU A 26 4.32 19.54 -20.47
N MET A 27 4.45 18.23 -20.27
CA MET A 27 3.91 17.56 -19.08
C MET A 27 4.93 17.62 -17.94
N VAL A 28 4.54 18.23 -16.82
CA VAL A 28 5.34 18.34 -15.59
C VAL A 28 4.69 17.55 -14.46
N VAL A 29 5.48 17.23 -13.42
CA VAL A 29 4.91 16.60 -12.22
C VAL A 29 3.95 17.55 -11.51
N ASN A 30 2.88 17.00 -10.95
CA ASN A 30 1.85 17.80 -10.31
C ASN A 30 2.32 18.46 -9.01
N ARG A 31 1.53 19.42 -8.51
CA ARG A 31 1.80 20.11 -7.24
C ARG A 31 2.03 19.18 -6.03
N PHE A 32 1.37 18.02 -5.97
CA PHE A 32 1.49 17.09 -4.85
C PHE A 32 2.83 16.35 -4.85
N VAL A 33 3.31 15.97 -6.03
CA VAL A 33 4.67 15.40 -6.19
C VAL A 33 5.72 16.46 -5.84
N LYS A 34 5.54 17.70 -6.31
CA LYS A 34 6.42 18.84 -5.96
C LYS A 34 6.43 19.05 -4.43
N GLN A 35 5.27 18.98 -3.78
CA GLN A 35 5.15 19.11 -2.34
C GLN A 35 5.87 17.97 -1.60
N MET A 36 5.69 16.71 -2.00
CA MET A 36 6.39 15.57 -1.40
C MET A 36 7.90 15.77 -1.40
N VAL A 37 8.48 16.17 -2.55
CA VAL A 37 9.92 16.42 -2.67
C VAL A 37 10.38 17.53 -1.73
N ARG A 38 9.58 18.58 -1.52
CA ARG A 38 9.91 19.70 -0.62
C ARG A 38 9.85 19.32 0.86
N VAL A 39 8.91 18.46 1.25
CA VAL A 39 8.67 18.14 2.68
C VAL A 39 9.42 16.91 3.18
N ILE A 40 10.04 16.12 2.31
CA ILE A 40 10.66 14.84 2.70
C ILE A 40 11.78 15.01 3.74
N ASP A 41 12.61 16.05 3.62
CA ASP A 41 13.68 16.34 4.59
C ASP A 41 13.10 16.76 5.95
N THR A 42 12.05 17.58 5.93
CA THR A 42 11.32 17.98 7.15
C THR A 42 10.69 16.76 7.81
N ALA A 43 10.05 15.88 7.04
CA ALA A 43 9.45 14.65 7.55
C ALA A 43 10.50 13.72 8.16
N ALA A 44 11.63 13.51 7.47
CA ALA A 44 12.74 12.71 7.99
C ALA A 44 13.32 13.30 9.28
N SER A 45 13.52 14.62 9.32
CA SER A 45 14.04 15.30 10.49
C SER A 45 13.11 15.17 11.71
N ASN A 46 11.80 15.30 11.48
CA ASN A 46 10.79 15.14 12.53
C ASN A 46 10.73 13.69 13.06
N VAL A 47 10.87 12.68 12.20
CA VAL A 47 10.83 11.28 12.64
C VAL A 47 12.09 10.92 13.45
N HIS A 48 13.26 11.38 13.02
CA HIS A 48 14.53 11.06 13.66
C HIS A 48 14.93 12.01 14.79
N GLN A 49 14.15 13.07 15.03
CA GLN A 49 14.40 14.10 16.05
C GLN A 49 15.79 14.75 15.92
N CYS A 50 16.28 14.88 14.68
CA CYS A 50 17.54 15.52 14.35
C CYS A 50 17.48 16.11 12.93
N ASN A 51 18.36 17.05 12.59
CA ASN A 51 18.37 17.65 11.26
C ASN A 51 18.89 16.65 10.22
N ILE A 52 18.00 16.19 9.34
CA ILE A 52 18.31 15.26 8.25
C ILE A 52 18.12 15.96 6.91
N ARG A 53 19.16 15.88 6.07
CA ARG A 53 19.08 16.24 4.65
C ARG A 53 19.31 15.01 3.79
N LEU A 54 18.28 14.59 3.07
CA LEU A 54 18.38 13.45 2.17
C LEU A 54 19.05 13.89 0.86
N LYS A 55 19.72 12.93 0.20
CA LYS A 55 20.17 13.16 -1.17
C LYS A 55 18.95 13.29 -2.09
N PRO A 56 19.02 14.12 -3.16
CA PRO A 56 17.98 14.18 -4.16
C PRO A 56 17.62 12.79 -4.70
N PRO A 57 16.34 12.53 -5.01
CA PRO A 57 15.92 11.22 -5.49
C PRO A 57 16.53 10.91 -6.86
N LYS A 58 16.79 9.63 -7.11
CA LYS A 58 17.03 9.15 -8.47
C LYS A 58 15.72 9.19 -9.24
N LYS A 59 15.71 9.90 -10.37
CA LYS A 59 14.57 10.01 -11.28
C LYS A 59 14.71 8.95 -12.37
N LEU A 60 13.71 8.10 -12.55
CA LEU A 60 13.72 7.02 -13.52
C LEU A 60 12.44 7.04 -14.36
N PRO A 61 12.52 7.07 -15.70
CA PRO A 61 11.33 6.88 -16.54
C PRO A 61 10.83 5.45 -16.42
N THR A 62 9.51 5.28 -16.51
CA THR A 62 8.86 3.96 -16.46
C THR A 62 7.75 3.88 -17.52
N PRO A 63 7.34 2.66 -17.95
CA PRO A 63 6.25 2.52 -18.94
C PRO A 63 4.93 3.18 -18.52
N TYR A 64 4.69 3.34 -17.22
CA TYR A 64 3.48 3.94 -16.65
C TYR A 64 3.62 5.43 -16.27
N GLY A 65 4.78 6.05 -16.53
CA GLY A 65 5.07 7.43 -16.11
C GLY A 65 6.51 7.57 -15.65
N GLY A 66 6.72 7.68 -14.33
CA GLY A 66 8.05 7.79 -13.76
C GLY A 66 8.15 7.25 -12.34
N ARG A 67 9.36 7.30 -11.79
CA ARG A 67 9.65 6.88 -10.42
C ARG A 67 10.72 7.74 -9.79
N LEU A 68 10.52 8.09 -8.52
CA LEU A 68 11.50 8.74 -7.65
C LEU A 68 11.98 7.73 -6.60
N VAL A 69 13.29 7.60 -6.43
CA VAL A 69 13.89 6.68 -5.46
C VAL A 69 14.82 7.43 -4.51
N TRP A 70 14.48 7.41 -3.23
CA TRP A 70 15.31 7.90 -2.14
C TRP A 70 15.96 6.74 -1.40
N GLN A 71 17.18 6.99 -0.92
CA GLN A 71 17.83 6.15 0.08
C GLN A 71 17.65 6.80 1.44
N MET A 72 16.87 6.14 2.30
CA MET A 72 16.54 6.61 3.64
C MET A 72 17.66 6.25 4.64
N PRO A 73 17.70 6.88 5.82
CA PRO A 73 18.55 6.44 6.92
C PRO A 73 18.37 4.94 7.19
N GLY A 74 19.46 4.22 7.47
CA GLY A 74 19.42 2.76 7.59
C GLY A 74 19.45 2.00 6.26
N LYS A 75 19.73 2.67 5.13
CA LYS A 75 19.85 2.09 3.77
C LYS A 75 18.54 1.56 3.16
N ASN A 76 17.41 1.72 3.84
CA ASN A 76 16.08 1.39 3.30
C ASN A 76 15.75 2.29 2.10
N LYS A 77 14.92 1.79 1.18
CA LYS A 77 14.48 2.56 0.01
C LYS A 77 13.07 3.08 0.20
N LEU A 78 12.87 4.34 -0.16
CA LEU A 78 11.54 4.92 -0.40
C LEU A 78 11.38 5.13 -1.90
N ILE A 79 10.32 4.57 -2.46
CA ILE A 79 10.06 4.55 -3.89
C ILE A 79 8.70 5.19 -4.14
N ALA A 80 8.67 6.38 -4.76
CA ALA A 80 7.44 6.97 -5.25
C ALA A 80 7.22 6.63 -6.72
N HIS A 81 6.13 5.93 -7.01
CA HIS A 81 5.65 5.59 -8.34
C HIS A 81 4.72 6.71 -8.83
N LEU A 82 5.09 7.36 -9.92
CA LEU A 82 4.36 8.47 -10.52
C LEU A 82 3.58 7.95 -11.73
N LYS A 83 2.26 7.81 -11.59
CA LYS A 83 1.39 7.32 -12.66
C LYS A 83 0.98 8.46 -13.59
N ASP A 84 1.12 8.22 -14.88
CA ASP A 84 0.60 9.08 -15.94
C ASP A 84 -0.77 8.54 -16.40
N LYS A 85 -1.84 9.33 -16.22
CA LYS A 85 -3.20 8.94 -16.60
C LYS A 85 -3.36 8.64 -18.10
N GLY A 86 -2.49 9.20 -18.94
CA GLY A 86 -2.48 8.93 -20.38
C GLY A 86 -1.87 7.57 -20.73
N LYS A 87 -1.10 6.97 -19.82
CA LYS A 87 -0.39 5.69 -20.05
C LYS A 87 -0.99 4.51 -19.29
N ILE A 88 -1.55 4.75 -18.11
CA ILE A 88 -2.12 3.70 -17.26
C ILE A 88 -3.44 4.14 -16.63
N ARG A 89 -4.32 3.17 -16.34
CA ARG A 89 -5.59 3.41 -15.66
C ARG A 89 -5.36 4.13 -14.33
N HIS A 90 -6.08 5.23 -14.13
CA HIS A 90 -6.08 6.03 -12.92
C HIS A 90 -7.14 5.51 -11.92
N ARG A 91 -7.15 6.03 -10.71
CA ARG A 91 -7.92 5.64 -9.49
C ARG A 91 -7.21 4.65 -8.57
N LYS A 92 -7.65 4.67 -7.30
CA LYS A 92 -7.11 3.89 -6.18
C LYS A 92 -7.02 2.39 -6.50
N ARG A 93 -8.09 1.82 -7.06
CA ARG A 93 -8.14 0.42 -7.51
C ARG A 93 -7.00 0.03 -8.44
N TRP A 94 -6.79 0.81 -9.49
CA TRP A 94 -5.78 0.52 -10.49
C TRP A 94 -4.36 0.73 -9.96
N SER A 95 -4.19 1.64 -8.99
CA SER A 95 -2.93 1.74 -8.23
C SER A 95 -2.66 0.50 -7.38
N GLN A 96 -3.68 -0.06 -6.71
CA GLN A 96 -3.55 -1.32 -5.96
C GLN A 96 -3.20 -2.49 -6.88
N VAL A 97 -3.89 -2.63 -8.01
CA VAL A 97 -3.59 -3.68 -9.02
C VAL A 97 -2.16 -3.55 -9.52
N MET A 98 -1.76 -2.34 -9.94
CA MET A 98 -0.40 -2.08 -10.42
C MET A 98 0.65 -2.43 -9.37
N TYR A 99 0.40 -2.09 -8.10
CA TYR A 99 1.26 -2.42 -6.98
C TYR A 99 1.44 -3.93 -6.82
N MET A 100 0.34 -4.69 -6.82
CA MET A 100 0.39 -6.16 -6.72
C MET A 100 1.11 -6.80 -7.91
N TYR A 101 0.85 -6.38 -9.15
CA TYR A 101 1.58 -6.89 -10.32
C TYR A 101 3.06 -6.54 -10.29
N TYR A 102 3.42 -5.35 -9.83
CA TYR A 102 4.82 -4.93 -9.71
C TYR A 102 5.57 -5.78 -8.68
N LEU A 103 4.99 -6.00 -7.50
CA LEU A 103 5.65 -6.76 -6.43
C LEU A 103 5.60 -8.28 -6.61
N LEU A 104 4.43 -8.81 -6.96
CA LEU A 104 4.23 -10.25 -7.06
C LEU A 104 4.66 -10.77 -8.43
N GLY A 105 4.27 -10.08 -9.50
CA GLY A 105 4.65 -10.47 -10.86
C GLY A 105 6.12 -10.16 -11.15
N HIS A 106 6.45 -8.87 -11.28
CA HIS A 106 7.76 -8.46 -11.78
C HIS A 106 8.90 -8.69 -10.78
N LYS A 107 8.68 -8.43 -9.48
CA LYS A 107 9.75 -8.56 -8.47
C LYS A 107 9.98 -9.98 -7.96
N LEU A 108 8.96 -10.84 -7.98
CA LEU A 108 9.03 -12.18 -7.41
C LEU A 108 8.94 -13.26 -8.50
N MET A 109 7.92 -13.23 -9.35
CA MET A 109 7.67 -14.29 -10.34
C MET A 109 8.61 -14.25 -11.56
N GLU A 110 9.05 -13.08 -12.00
CA GLU A 110 10.01 -12.95 -13.12
C GLU A 110 11.47 -13.29 -12.73
N LEU A 111 11.75 -13.55 -11.45
CA LEU A 111 13.09 -13.95 -11.03
C LEU A 111 13.51 -15.28 -11.71
N PRO A 112 14.75 -15.39 -12.23
CA PRO A 112 15.26 -16.60 -12.87
C PRO A 112 15.71 -17.63 -11.80
N ILE A 113 14.78 -18.03 -10.93
CA ILE A 113 14.99 -18.98 -9.85
C ILE A 113 13.94 -20.10 -9.93
N ASP A 114 14.25 -21.23 -9.28
CA ASP A 114 13.38 -22.39 -9.25
C ASP A 114 12.02 -22.12 -8.59
N VAL A 115 10.99 -22.85 -9.04
CA VAL A 115 9.60 -22.70 -8.57
C VAL A 115 9.48 -22.97 -7.07
N SER A 116 10.17 -23.99 -6.54
CA SER A 116 10.15 -24.27 -5.11
C SER A 116 10.74 -23.11 -4.31
N ARG A 117 11.77 -22.44 -4.84
CA ARG A 117 12.36 -21.26 -4.20
C ARG A 117 11.44 -20.04 -4.26
N LYS A 118 10.71 -19.85 -5.36
CA LYS A 118 9.66 -18.81 -5.46
C LYS A 118 8.56 -19.02 -4.42
N ALA A 119 8.12 -20.26 -4.22
CA ALA A 119 7.10 -20.58 -3.22
C ALA A 119 7.55 -20.23 -1.79
N VAL A 120 8.80 -20.55 -1.43
CA VAL A 120 9.37 -20.18 -0.11
C VAL A 120 9.49 -18.67 0.03
N MET A 121 9.91 -17.95 -1.02
CA MET A 121 9.98 -16.48 -0.99
C MET A 121 8.58 -15.86 -0.85
N ALA A 122 7.58 -16.37 -1.56
CA ALA A 122 6.19 -15.96 -1.47
C ALA A 122 5.60 -16.14 -0.07
N GLU A 123 5.96 -17.22 0.62
CA GLU A 123 5.51 -17.49 1.99
C GLU A 123 6.10 -16.50 2.99
N ASN A 124 7.31 -15.98 2.73
CA ASN A 124 8.04 -15.04 3.60
C ASN A 124 8.00 -13.59 3.13
N THR A 125 7.23 -13.29 2.07
CA THR A 125 7.03 -11.93 1.57
C THR A 125 5.68 -11.40 2.05
N PHE A 126 5.71 -10.23 2.68
CA PHE A 126 4.52 -9.57 3.21
C PHE A 126 4.33 -8.20 2.59
N ILE A 127 3.08 -7.83 2.37
CA ILE A 127 2.65 -6.57 1.80
C ILE A 127 1.83 -5.83 2.85
N LEU A 128 2.35 -4.73 3.37
CA LEU A 128 1.63 -3.86 4.30
C LEU A 128 0.96 -2.73 3.52
N ALA A 129 -0.36 -2.76 3.45
CA ALA A 129 -1.17 -1.69 2.89
C ALA A 129 -1.48 -0.65 3.99
N LEU A 130 -1.21 0.61 3.68
CA LEU A 130 -1.37 1.75 4.58
C LEU A 130 -2.07 2.90 3.85
N ASP A 131 -3.02 3.55 4.51
CA ASP A 131 -3.55 4.82 4.05
C ASP A 131 -2.64 5.98 4.48
N GLY A 132 -2.65 7.07 3.70
CA GLY A 132 -1.69 8.18 3.85
C GLY A 132 -1.87 9.01 5.13
N ASP A 133 -3.00 8.88 5.82
CA ASP A 133 -3.35 9.56 7.07
C ASP A 133 -3.17 8.67 8.31
N ILE A 134 -2.66 7.45 8.14
CA ILE A 134 -2.48 6.50 9.24
C ILE A 134 -1.15 6.72 9.94
N ASN A 135 -1.24 6.91 11.25
CA ASN A 135 -0.09 6.92 12.15
C ASN A 135 -0.04 5.61 12.94
N PHE A 136 1.11 4.95 12.94
CA PHE A 136 1.30 3.68 13.63
C PHE A 136 2.65 3.63 14.35
N ARG A 137 2.72 2.79 15.39
CA ARG A 137 3.95 2.53 16.13
C ARG A 137 4.68 1.34 15.51
N PRO A 138 6.02 1.32 15.50
CA PRO A 138 6.79 0.17 14.98
C PRO A 138 6.38 -1.19 15.57
N HIS A 139 6.06 -1.22 16.88
CA HIS A 139 5.58 -2.41 17.57
C HIS A 139 4.28 -2.99 16.97
N ALA A 140 3.41 -2.15 16.38
CA ALA A 140 2.19 -2.64 15.73
C ALA A 140 2.50 -3.49 14.49
N VAL A 141 3.55 -3.13 13.73
CA VAL A 141 4.00 -3.92 12.58
C VAL A 141 4.60 -5.24 13.05
N GLN A 142 5.38 -5.22 14.14
CA GLN A 142 5.97 -6.43 14.74
C GLN A 142 4.88 -7.42 15.14
N LEU A 143 3.81 -6.98 15.81
CA LEU A 143 2.68 -7.84 16.18
C LEU A 143 2.02 -8.50 14.96
N LEU A 144 1.84 -7.76 13.85
CA LEU A 144 1.28 -8.35 12.62
C LEU A 144 2.21 -9.41 12.03
N VAL A 145 3.52 -9.15 12.01
CA VAL A 145 4.52 -10.11 11.53
C VAL A 145 4.56 -11.35 12.43
N ASP A 146 4.50 -11.21 13.75
CA ASP A 146 4.50 -12.33 14.70
C ASP A 146 3.28 -13.23 14.52
N LEU A 147 2.10 -12.64 14.26
CA LEU A 147 0.90 -13.40 13.90
C LEU A 147 1.08 -14.18 12.60
N MET A 148 1.68 -13.55 11.58
CA MET A 148 2.01 -14.22 10.31
C MET A 148 3.04 -15.33 10.48
N LYS A 149 4.03 -15.16 11.36
CA LYS A 149 5.02 -16.21 11.69
C LYS A 149 4.35 -17.40 12.38
N LYS A 150 3.45 -17.14 13.32
CA LYS A 150 2.77 -18.17 14.12
C LYS A 150 1.87 -19.06 13.26
N ASN A 151 1.19 -18.50 12.26
CA ASN A 151 0.31 -19.25 11.38
C ASN A 151 0.69 -19.07 9.89
N ARG A 152 1.32 -20.08 9.31
CA ARG A 152 1.70 -20.11 7.88
C ARG A 152 0.51 -20.11 6.91
N GLY A 153 -0.67 -20.55 7.37
CA GLY A 153 -1.92 -20.49 6.61
C GLY A 153 -2.62 -19.14 6.67
N LEU A 154 -2.15 -18.19 7.50
CA LEU A 154 -2.73 -16.86 7.59
C LEU A 154 -2.39 -16.04 6.34
N GLY A 155 -3.42 -15.66 5.57
CA GLY A 155 -3.29 -14.88 4.34
C GLY A 155 -3.29 -13.37 4.54
N ALA A 156 -4.02 -12.87 5.54
CA ALA A 156 -4.11 -11.45 5.86
C ALA A 156 -4.29 -11.23 7.37
N ALA A 157 -3.74 -10.13 7.89
CA ALA A 157 -3.93 -9.67 9.26
C ALA A 157 -4.18 -8.16 9.25
N CYS A 158 -5.25 -7.72 9.91
CA CYS A 158 -5.62 -6.31 10.02
C CYS A 158 -5.39 -5.82 11.45
N GLY A 159 -4.76 -4.65 11.61
CA GLY A 159 -4.69 -4.00 12.92
C GLY A 159 -5.99 -3.28 13.28
N ARG A 160 -6.20 -3.04 14.56
CA ARG A 160 -7.30 -2.21 15.04
C ARG A 160 -6.94 -0.74 14.91
N ILE A 161 -7.85 0.05 14.34
CA ILE A 161 -7.68 1.48 14.09
C ILE A 161 -8.57 2.25 15.05
N HIS A 162 -8.01 3.33 15.59
CA HIS A 162 -8.71 4.21 16.51
C HIS A 162 -8.70 5.63 15.96
N PRO A 163 -9.87 6.20 15.60
CA PRO A 163 -9.92 7.58 15.13
C PRO A 163 -9.56 8.54 16.28
N VAL A 164 -8.65 9.47 15.99
CA VAL A 164 -8.17 10.49 16.93
C VAL A 164 -8.80 11.82 16.56
N GLY A 165 -9.36 12.53 17.54
CA GLY A 165 -10.01 13.83 17.33
C GLY A 165 -11.22 14.06 18.24
N THR A 166 -11.88 15.20 18.04
CA THR A 166 -13.06 15.67 18.80
C THR A 166 -14.16 16.16 17.86
N GLY A 167 -15.42 15.96 18.25
CA GLY A 167 -16.58 16.48 17.54
C GLY A 167 -17.55 15.40 17.05
N PRO A 168 -18.76 15.79 16.59
CA PRO A 168 -19.84 14.86 16.24
C PRO A 168 -19.46 13.85 15.15
N MET A 169 -18.68 14.30 14.15
CA MET A 169 -18.19 13.43 13.07
C MET A 169 -17.24 12.36 13.60
N VAL A 170 -16.33 12.72 14.51
CA VAL A 170 -15.38 11.77 15.11
C VAL A 170 -16.11 10.78 16.02
N TRP A 171 -17.16 11.22 16.72
CA TRP A 171 -17.99 10.32 17.52
C TRP A 171 -18.74 9.31 16.65
N TYR A 172 -19.30 9.76 15.52
CA TYR A 172 -19.93 8.88 14.55
C TYR A 172 -18.92 7.87 13.99
N GLN A 173 -17.73 8.31 13.58
CA GLN A 173 -16.65 7.41 13.15
C GLN A 173 -16.28 6.42 14.27
N LYS A 174 -16.11 6.86 15.51
CA LYS A 174 -15.82 5.96 16.65
C LYS A 174 -16.90 4.89 16.80
N PHE A 175 -18.17 5.26 16.63
CA PHE A 175 -19.30 4.35 16.70
C PHE A 175 -19.30 3.35 15.54
N GLU A 176 -19.17 3.80 14.28
CA GLU A 176 -19.10 2.91 13.12
C GLU A 176 -17.92 1.93 13.22
N TYR A 177 -16.72 2.42 13.56
CA TYR A 177 -15.54 1.57 13.72
C TYR A 177 -15.71 0.58 14.89
N ALA A 178 -16.36 0.97 15.99
CA ALA A 178 -16.64 0.07 17.10
C ALA A 178 -17.66 -1.02 16.72
N ILE A 179 -18.74 -0.66 16.03
CA ILE A 179 -19.74 -1.62 15.54
C ILE A 179 -19.13 -2.56 14.51
N GLY A 180 -18.38 -2.06 13.53
CA GLY A 180 -17.67 -2.89 12.55
C GLY A 180 -16.70 -3.86 13.25
N HIS A 181 -16.00 -3.40 14.28
CA HIS A 181 -15.12 -4.27 15.05
C HIS A 181 -15.87 -5.33 15.87
N TRP A 182 -17.00 -4.99 16.50
CA TRP A 182 -17.72 -5.93 17.37
C TRP A 182 -18.61 -6.90 16.61
N LEU A 183 -19.28 -6.46 15.55
CA LEU A 183 -20.21 -7.30 14.79
C LEU A 183 -19.52 -7.93 13.58
N GLN A 184 -18.83 -7.12 12.78
CA GLN A 184 -18.25 -7.61 11.52
C GLN A 184 -17.02 -8.49 11.79
N LYS A 185 -16.08 -8.07 12.67
CA LYS A 185 -14.90 -8.91 12.97
C LYS A 185 -15.24 -10.16 13.80
N ALA A 186 -16.26 -10.12 14.66
CA ALA A 186 -16.73 -11.33 15.36
C ALA A 186 -17.35 -12.34 14.37
N THR A 187 -18.10 -11.83 13.38
CA THR A 187 -18.68 -12.66 12.31
C THR A 187 -17.59 -13.22 11.39
N GLU A 188 -16.61 -12.41 10.98
CA GLU A 188 -15.45 -12.85 10.20
C GLU A 188 -14.62 -13.92 10.93
N HIS A 189 -14.45 -13.79 12.25
CA HIS A 189 -13.79 -14.80 13.07
C HIS A 189 -14.58 -16.12 13.11
N MET A 190 -15.91 -16.05 13.21
CA MET A 190 -16.79 -17.23 13.17
C MET A 190 -16.79 -17.92 11.79
N ILE A 191 -16.71 -17.14 10.70
CA ILE A 191 -16.71 -17.64 9.32
C ILE A 191 -15.30 -18.12 8.91
N GLY A 192 -14.25 -17.67 9.59
CA GLY A 192 -12.86 -17.97 9.24
C GLY A 192 -12.37 -17.23 7.99
N CYS A 193 -13.11 -16.22 7.52
CA CYS A 193 -12.81 -15.43 6.33
C CYS A 193 -12.91 -13.94 6.65
N VAL A 194 -11.92 -13.15 6.21
CA VAL A 194 -11.93 -11.70 6.34
C VAL A 194 -12.72 -11.12 5.17
N LEU A 195 -13.96 -10.71 5.43
CA LEU A 195 -14.88 -10.15 4.43
C LEU A 195 -14.45 -8.76 3.94
N CYS A 196 -13.74 -8.00 4.78
CA CYS A 196 -13.13 -6.74 4.39
C CYS A 196 -11.84 -6.50 5.19
N SER A 197 -10.71 -6.43 4.49
CA SER A 197 -9.46 -5.90 5.05
C SER A 197 -9.38 -4.42 4.69
N PRO A 198 -9.77 -3.49 5.58
CA PRO A 198 -9.67 -2.07 5.29
C PRO A 198 -8.20 -1.74 4.96
N GLY A 199 -7.97 -1.08 3.83
CA GLY A 199 -6.65 -0.75 3.31
C GLY A 199 -5.79 0.16 4.20
N CYS A 200 -6.35 0.61 5.32
CA CYS A 200 -5.74 1.53 6.26
C CYS A 200 -4.52 0.94 7.02
N PHE A 201 -4.59 -0.32 7.50
CA PHE A 201 -3.48 -0.98 8.21
C PHE A 201 -3.60 -2.51 8.15
N SER A 202 -3.31 -3.06 6.97
CA SER A 202 -3.53 -4.48 6.67
C SER A 202 -2.27 -5.11 6.07
N LEU A 203 -1.81 -6.21 6.67
CA LEU A 203 -0.68 -7.00 6.22
C LEU A 203 -1.18 -8.23 5.46
N PHE A 204 -0.74 -8.40 4.22
CA PHE A 204 -1.08 -9.52 3.35
C PHE A 204 0.15 -10.39 3.08
N ARG A 205 -0.04 -11.71 3.03
CA ARG A 205 1.01 -12.64 2.60
C ARG A 205 0.99 -12.75 1.08
N ALA A 206 2.16 -12.62 0.45
CA ALA A 206 2.28 -12.73 -1.00
C ALA A 206 1.73 -14.07 -1.54
N LYS A 207 2.02 -15.19 -0.85
CA LYS A 207 1.44 -16.50 -1.18
C LYS A 207 -0.08 -16.49 -1.30
N ALA A 208 -0.78 -15.80 -0.39
CA ALA A 208 -2.25 -15.75 -0.41
C ALA A 208 -2.78 -14.83 -1.51
N LEU A 209 -2.06 -13.75 -1.84
CA LEU A 209 -2.44 -12.87 -2.95
C LEU A 209 -2.21 -13.49 -4.33
N MET A 210 -1.27 -14.44 -4.44
CA MET A 210 -0.99 -15.18 -5.67
C MET A 210 -1.82 -16.46 -5.82
N ASP A 211 -2.75 -16.72 -4.90
CA ASP A 211 -3.65 -17.86 -5.00
C ASP A 211 -4.62 -17.71 -6.20
N ASP A 212 -5.21 -18.82 -6.60
CA ASP A 212 -5.98 -18.91 -7.83
C ASP A 212 -7.14 -17.92 -7.85
N ASN A 213 -7.26 -17.20 -8.97
CA ASN A 213 -8.27 -16.18 -9.22
C ASN A 213 -8.24 -14.91 -8.34
N VAL A 214 -7.33 -14.78 -7.37
CA VAL A 214 -7.26 -13.58 -6.52
C VAL A 214 -6.94 -12.36 -7.38
N MET A 215 -5.79 -12.35 -8.06
CA MET A 215 -5.40 -11.25 -8.95
C MET A 215 -6.42 -10.99 -10.07
N ARG A 216 -7.06 -12.05 -10.59
CA ARG A 216 -8.11 -11.92 -11.61
C ARG A 216 -9.31 -11.13 -11.09
N ARG A 217 -9.77 -11.41 -9.86
CA ARG A 217 -10.85 -10.65 -9.20
C ARG A 217 -10.46 -9.19 -8.98
N TYR A 218 -9.20 -8.93 -8.62
CA TYR A 218 -8.69 -7.55 -8.48
C TYR A 218 -8.75 -6.75 -9.80
N THR A 219 -8.62 -7.42 -10.94
CA THR A 219 -8.65 -6.78 -12.27
C THR A 219 -10.05 -6.62 -12.88
N THR A 220 -11.09 -7.13 -12.24
CA THR A 220 -12.48 -7.01 -12.73
C THR A 220 -12.86 -5.53 -12.86
N ARG A 221 -13.48 -5.18 -13.99
CA ARG A 221 -13.94 -3.81 -14.23
C ARG A 221 -15.26 -3.56 -13.51
N SER A 222 -15.41 -2.33 -13.01
CA SER A 222 -16.63 -1.88 -12.37
C SER A 222 -17.68 -1.55 -13.43
N ASP A 223 -18.54 -2.52 -13.75
CA ASP A 223 -19.61 -2.34 -14.74
C ASP A 223 -20.99 -2.09 -14.10
N GLU A 224 -21.14 -2.32 -12.79
CA GLU A 224 -22.40 -2.18 -12.04
C GLU A 224 -22.28 -1.16 -10.91
N ALA A 225 -23.40 -0.56 -10.49
CA ALA A 225 -23.42 0.46 -9.43
C ALA A 225 -22.77 -0.02 -8.11
N LEU A 226 -22.98 -1.29 -7.74
CA LEU A 226 -22.37 -1.89 -6.55
C LEU A 226 -20.84 -2.01 -6.69
N HIS A 227 -20.36 -2.34 -7.89
CA HIS A 227 -18.93 -2.45 -8.19
C HIS A 227 -18.21 -1.11 -8.03
N TYR A 228 -18.84 0.00 -8.42
CA TYR A 228 -18.26 1.33 -8.21
C TYR A 228 -18.09 1.66 -6.72
N VAL A 229 -18.99 1.21 -5.84
CA VAL A 229 -18.86 1.45 -4.40
C VAL A 229 -17.79 0.55 -3.78
N GLN A 230 -17.73 -0.72 -4.19
CA GLN A 230 -16.81 -1.71 -3.60
C GLN A 230 -15.39 -1.61 -4.18
N TYR A 231 -15.24 -1.62 -5.51
CA TYR A 231 -13.94 -1.73 -6.15
C TYR A 231 -13.24 -0.39 -6.31
N ASP A 232 -13.95 0.66 -6.75
CA ASP A 232 -13.31 1.95 -7.04
C ASP A 232 -12.85 2.70 -5.78
N GLN A 233 -13.52 2.49 -4.64
CA GLN A 233 -13.10 3.00 -3.33
C GLN A 233 -11.91 2.21 -2.73
N GLY A 234 -11.51 1.12 -3.37
CA GLY A 234 -10.45 0.23 -2.87
C GLY A 234 -10.83 -0.46 -1.56
N GLU A 235 -12.13 -0.59 -1.30
CA GLU A 235 -12.72 -1.33 -0.19
C GLU A 235 -13.24 -2.67 -0.72
N ASP A 236 -12.31 -3.53 -1.12
CA ASP A 236 -12.59 -4.89 -1.55
C ASP A 236 -13.32 -5.67 -0.45
N ARG A 237 -14.65 -5.60 -0.49
CA ARG A 237 -15.60 -6.32 0.37
C ARG A 237 -16.08 -7.53 -0.43
N TRP A 238 -15.63 -8.72 -0.05
CA TRP A 238 -16.00 -9.99 -0.71
C TRP A 238 -16.67 -10.93 0.27
#